data_AF-A0A936SCP0-F1
#
_entry.id   AF-A0A936SCP0-F1
#
_cell.length_a   1.000
_cell.length_b   1.000
_cell.length_c   1.000
_cell.angle_alpha   90.00
_cell.angle_beta   90.00
_cell.angle_gamma   90.00
#
_symmetry.space_group_name_H-M   'P 1'
#
loop_
_entity.id
_entity.type
_entity.pdbx_description
1 polymer ?
#
loop_
_entity_poly.entity_id
_entity_poly.type
_entity_poly.pdbx_seq_one_letter_code
_entity_poly.pdbx_strand_id
1 'polypeptide(L)'
;MIETMVEFSDTRAGEIMTPRTEICALSSSATIKDARELIIEEKYSRIPVYTDSIDNIVGMVYVRDLMQVWAEGKEADPVETIVREPLFVPETIPAAELLKRCRSTVFRSPS
;
A
#
# COMPACT_ATOMS: atom_id res chain seq x y z
N MET A 1 -25.41 2.21 15.86
CA MET A 1 -24.13 2.97 15.84
C MET A 1 -23.20 2.59 16.99
N ILE A 2 -23.69 2.04 18.12
CA ILE A 2 -22.83 1.52 19.20
C ILE A 2 -22.36 0.09 18.90
N GLU A 3 -23.22 -0.77 18.33
CA GLU A 3 -22.88 -2.18 17.99
C GLU A 3 -21.68 -2.30 17.04
N THR A 4 -21.62 -1.50 15.98
CA THR A 4 -20.53 -1.49 14.99
C THR A 4 -19.15 -1.17 15.62
N MET A 5 -19.14 -0.39 16.71
CA MET A 5 -17.91 -0.03 17.40
C MET A 5 -17.41 -1.16 18.31
N VAL A 6 -18.32 -1.95 18.86
CA VAL A 6 -18.03 -3.14 19.68
C VAL A 6 -17.59 -4.30 18.79
N GLU A 7 -18.23 -4.50 17.63
CA GLU A 7 -17.80 -5.50 16.64
C GLU A 7 -16.38 -5.22 16.12
N PHE A 8 -16.04 -3.95 15.89
CA PHE A 8 -14.70 -3.55 15.44
C PHE A 8 -13.59 -3.87 16.45
N SER A 9 -13.88 -3.91 17.75
CA SER A 9 -12.89 -4.34 18.76
C SER A 9 -12.55 -5.83 18.67
N ASP A 10 -13.50 -6.66 18.24
CA ASP A 10 -13.33 -8.12 18.18
C ASP A 10 -12.96 -8.62 16.77
N THR A 11 -13.11 -7.79 15.74
CA THR A 11 -12.73 -8.11 14.35
C THR A 11 -11.22 -8.25 14.20
N ARG A 12 -10.76 -9.30 13.53
CA ARG A 12 -9.35 -9.49 13.15
C ARG A 12 -9.03 -8.89 11.79
N ALA A 13 -7.78 -8.50 11.56
CA ALA A 13 -7.35 -7.93 10.28
C ALA A 13 -7.66 -8.85 9.09
N GLY A 14 -7.52 -10.17 9.26
CA GLY A 14 -7.84 -11.15 8.20
C GLY A 14 -9.30 -11.16 7.78
N GLU A 15 -10.23 -10.69 8.61
CA GLU A 15 -11.67 -10.64 8.29
C GLU A 15 -12.03 -9.44 7.41
N ILE A 16 -11.17 -8.41 7.37
CA ILE A 16 -11.38 -7.16 6.63
C ILE A 16 -10.30 -6.92 5.56
N MET A 17 -9.38 -7.86 5.37
CA MET A 17 -8.32 -7.73 4.37
C MET A 17 -8.86 -7.91 2.96
N THR A 18 -8.27 -7.21 1.98
CA THR A 18 -8.52 -7.50 0.57
C THR A 18 -7.83 -8.82 0.20
N PRO A 19 -8.55 -9.79 -0.36
CA PRO A 19 -7.96 -11.06 -0.78
C PRO A 19 -6.83 -10.84 -1.79
N ARG A 20 -5.76 -11.62 -1.69
CA ARG A 20 -4.59 -11.54 -2.58
C ARG A 20 -4.91 -11.57 -4.08
N THR A 21 -5.97 -12.27 -4.48
CA THR A 21 -6.43 -12.39 -5.87
C THR A 21 -7.05 -11.12 -6.43
N GLU A 22 -7.42 -10.19 -5.54
CA GLU A 22 -8.03 -8.90 -5.88
C GLU A 22 -7.05 -7.74 -5.68
N ILE A 23 -5.81 -8.03 -5.26
CA ILE A 23 -4.78 -6.99 -5.08
C ILE A 23 -4.24 -6.58 -6.45
N CYS A 24 -4.40 -5.30 -6.75
CA CYS A 24 -3.66 -4.65 -7.83
C CYS A 24 -2.24 -4.30 -7.33
N ALA A 25 -1.23 -5.02 -7.82
CA ALA A 25 0.17 -4.85 -7.43
C ALA A 25 1.08 -4.69 -8.66
N LEU A 26 2.26 -4.09 -8.45
CA LEU A 26 3.21 -3.78 -9.51
C LEU A 26 4.55 -4.49 -9.29
N SER A 27 5.22 -4.93 -10.35
CA SER A 27 6.58 -5.48 -10.25
C SER A 27 7.59 -4.40 -9.86
N SER A 28 8.58 -4.72 -9.04
CA SER A 28 9.69 -3.82 -8.69
C SER A 28 10.51 -3.37 -9.90
N SER A 29 10.53 -4.19 -10.95
CA SER A 29 11.20 -3.89 -12.23
C SER A 29 10.36 -3.03 -13.17
N ALA A 30 9.11 -2.74 -12.84
CA ALA A 30 8.25 -1.89 -13.67
C ALA A 30 8.72 -0.44 -13.62
N THR A 31 8.39 0.32 -14.64
CA THR A 31 8.76 1.73 -14.72
C THR A 31 7.77 2.62 -13.98
N ILE A 32 8.20 3.84 -13.64
CA ILE A 32 7.34 4.89 -13.12
C ILE A 32 6.18 5.22 -14.08
N LYS A 33 6.41 5.06 -15.39
CA LYS A 33 5.36 5.12 -16.40
C LYS A 33 4.27 4.09 -16.18
N ASP A 34 4.64 2.82 -16.05
CA ASP A 34 3.69 1.72 -15.85
C ASP A 34 2.88 1.92 -14.55
N ALA A 35 3.54 2.37 -13.49
CA ALA A 35 2.89 2.68 -12.22
C ALA A 35 1.85 3.79 -12.36
N ARG A 36 2.13 4.82 -13.16
CA ARG A 36 1.16 5.90 -13.41
C ARG A 36 -0.06 5.40 -14.15
N GLU A 37 0.14 4.63 -15.22
CA GLU A 37 -0.96 4.08 -16.01
C GLU A 37 -1.89 3.24 -15.11
N LEU A 38 -1.30 2.39 -14.28
CA LEU A 38 -2.03 1.57 -13.31
C LEU A 38 -2.81 2.41 -12.27
N ILE A 39 -2.18 3.44 -11.69
CA ILE A 39 -2.86 4.33 -10.72
C ILE A 39 -4.03 5.09 -11.36
N ILE A 40 -3.89 5.51 -12.61
CA ILE A 40 -4.96 6.25 -13.32
C ILE A 40 -6.14 5.33 -13.63
N GLU A 41 -5.86 4.09 -14.07
CA GLU A 41 -6.88 3.09 -14.40
C GLU A 41 -7.65 2.66 -13.15
N GLU A 42 -6.93 2.28 -12.10
CA GLU A 42 -7.51 1.65 -10.91
C GLU A 42 -7.90 2.65 -9.81
N LYS A 43 -7.42 3.90 -9.90
CA LYS A 43 -7.70 5.01 -8.96
C LYS A 43 -7.26 4.74 -7.52
N TYR A 44 -6.30 3.85 -7.31
CA TYR A 44 -5.74 3.59 -5.98
C TYR A 44 -4.70 4.64 -5.58
N SER A 45 -4.73 5.05 -4.29
CA SER A 45 -3.73 5.98 -3.75
C SER A 45 -2.39 5.33 -3.42
N ARG A 46 -2.39 4.00 -3.24
CA ARG A 46 -1.22 3.19 -2.87
C ARG A 46 -1.28 1.88 -3.62
N ILE A 47 -0.14 1.45 -4.15
CA ILE A 47 0.00 0.19 -4.88
C ILE A 47 1.13 -0.62 -4.23
N PRO A 48 0.88 -1.88 -3.82
CA PRO A 48 1.93 -2.78 -3.39
C PRO A 48 2.91 -3.08 -4.53
N VAL A 49 4.19 -3.14 -4.20
CA VAL A 49 5.26 -3.54 -5.12
C VAL A 49 5.80 -4.88 -4.69
N TYR A 50 5.92 -5.80 -5.66
CA TYR A 50 6.41 -7.15 -5.44
C TYR A 50 7.66 -7.45 -6.26
N THR A 51 8.42 -8.46 -5.84
CA THR A 51 9.57 -8.98 -6.60
C THR A 51 9.41 -10.48 -6.78
N ASP A 52 9.63 -10.98 -7.99
CA ASP A 52 9.46 -12.38 -8.43
C ASP A 52 8.02 -12.92 -8.38
N SER A 53 7.34 -12.81 -7.24
CA SER A 53 5.95 -13.24 -7.02
C SER A 53 5.19 -12.20 -6.21
N ILE A 54 3.87 -12.11 -6.41
CA ILE A 54 2.97 -11.29 -5.60
C ILE A 54 2.98 -11.66 -4.12
N ASP A 55 3.42 -12.87 -3.78
CA ASP A 55 3.60 -13.31 -2.38
C ASP A 55 4.79 -12.59 -1.69
N ASN A 56 5.69 -11.99 -2.48
CA ASN A 56 6.88 -11.30 -2.00
C ASN A 56 6.75 -9.78 -2.21
N ILE A 57 5.93 -9.14 -1.38
CA ILE A 57 5.76 -7.70 -1.35
C ILE A 57 7.01 -7.06 -0.74
N VAL A 58 7.70 -6.23 -1.51
CA VAL A 58 8.88 -5.48 -1.08
C VAL A 58 8.54 -4.07 -0.57
N GLY A 59 7.37 -3.54 -0.93
CA GLY A 59 6.88 -2.30 -0.33
C GLY A 59 5.64 -1.72 -0.99
N MET A 60 5.45 -0.41 -0.84
CA MET A 60 4.32 0.32 -1.42
C MET A 60 4.76 1.61 -2.11
N VAL A 61 4.16 1.86 -3.27
CA VAL A 61 4.26 3.13 -4.00
C VAL A 61 3.07 4.01 -3.63
N TYR A 62 3.36 5.28 -3.37
CA TYR A 62 2.35 6.28 -3.05
C TYR A 62 2.20 7.21 -4.25
N VAL A 63 0.95 7.50 -4.63
CA VAL A 63 0.67 8.38 -5.77
C VAL A 63 1.37 9.74 -5.65
N ARG A 64 1.49 10.29 -4.44
CA ARG A 64 2.16 11.58 -4.20
C ARG A 64 3.65 11.53 -4.59
N ASP A 65 4.34 10.46 -4.24
CA ASP A 65 5.78 10.33 -4.52
C ASP A 65 6.01 10.05 -6.00
N LEU A 66 5.12 9.24 -6.60
CA LEU A 66 5.09 9.02 -8.04
C LEU A 66 4.96 10.35 -8.81
N MET A 67 4.03 11.22 -8.40
CA MET A 67 3.82 12.52 -9.04
C MET A 67 5.05 13.44 -8.94
N GLN A 68 5.80 13.37 -7.84
CA GLN A 68 7.03 14.15 -7.69
C GLN A 68 8.11 13.68 -8.67
N VAL A 69 8.37 12.37 -8.73
CA VAL A 69 9.40 11.81 -9.62
C VAL A 69 9.00 11.91 -11.10
N TRP A 70 7.69 11.87 -11.39
CA TRP A 70 7.16 12.20 -12.70
C TRP A 70 7.55 13.62 -13.14
N ALA A 71 7.34 14.60 -12.27
CA ALA A 71 7.66 16.00 -12.57
C ALA A 71 9.16 16.24 -12.80
N GLU A 72 10.02 15.35 -12.27
CA GLU A 72 11.47 15.35 -12.50
C GLU A 72 11.88 14.68 -13.83
N GLY A 73 10.94 14.13 -14.61
CA GLY A 73 11.20 13.51 -15.92
C GLY A 73 11.80 12.11 -15.85
N LYS A 74 11.70 11.44 -14.70
CA LYS A 74 12.27 10.11 -14.42
C LYS A 74 11.31 8.97 -14.75
N GLU A 75 10.52 9.10 -15.80
CA GLU A 75 9.44 8.16 -16.13
C GLU A 75 9.95 6.75 -16.46
N ALA A 76 11.19 6.65 -16.95
CA ALA A 76 11.86 5.40 -17.29
C ALA A 76 12.55 4.72 -16.10
N ASP A 77 12.64 5.40 -14.95
CA ASP A 77 13.29 4.82 -13.78
C ASP A 77 12.42 3.70 -13.20
N PRO A 78 13.04 2.66 -12.60
CA PRO A 78 12.30 1.62 -11.90
C PRO A 78 11.51 2.19 -10.73
N VAL A 79 10.33 1.62 -10.47
CA VAL A 79 9.51 2.01 -9.31
C VAL A 79 10.18 1.77 -7.97
N GLU A 80 11.15 0.85 -7.91
CA GLU A 80 11.97 0.57 -6.73
C GLU A 80 12.55 1.85 -6.09
N THR A 81 12.84 2.87 -6.90
CA THR A 81 13.38 4.17 -6.44
C THR A 81 12.45 4.97 -5.52
N ILE A 82 11.14 4.70 -5.56
CA ILE A 82 10.10 5.40 -4.79
C ILE A 82 9.32 4.47 -3.85
N VAL A 83 9.75 3.20 -3.74
CA VAL A 83 9.12 2.22 -2.85
C VAL A 83 9.36 2.62 -1.40
N ARG A 84 8.28 2.64 -0.61
CA ARG A 84 8.35 2.78 0.84
C ARG A 84 8.18 1.43 1.53
N GLU A 85 8.87 1.26 2.65
CA GLU A 85 8.78 0.07 3.47
C GLU A 85 7.32 -0.16 3.94
N PRO A 86 6.77 -1.36 3.75
CA PRO A 86 5.39 -1.67 4.13
C PRO A 86 5.32 -2.03 5.61
N LEU A 87 4.16 -1.84 6.23
CA LEU A 87 3.90 -2.35 7.58
C LEU A 87 3.38 -3.80 7.48
N PHE A 88 4.21 -4.76 7.87
CA PHE A 88 3.78 -6.15 7.99
C PHE A 88 3.05 -6.40 9.31
N VAL A 89 1.88 -7.03 9.23
CA VAL A 89 1.07 -7.43 10.38
C VAL A 89 0.53 -8.84 10.19
N PRO A 90 0.40 -9.63 11.28
CA PRO A 90 -0.24 -10.94 11.19
C PRO A 90 -1.75 -10.77 10.99
N GLU A 91 -2.38 -11.67 10.25
CA GLU A 91 -3.84 -11.67 10.00
C GLU A 91 -4.65 -11.72 11.30
N THR A 92 -4.08 -12.31 12.35
CA THR A 92 -4.73 -12.48 13.65
C THR A 92 -4.79 -11.21 14.50
N ILE A 93 -4.14 -10.11 14.08
CA ILE A 93 -4.10 -8.85 14.86
C ILE A 93 -5.52 -8.27 14.98
N PRO A 94 -5.93 -7.79 16.16
CA PRO A 94 -7.21 -7.08 16.30
C PRO A 94 -7.23 -5.80 15.46
N ALA A 95 -8.36 -5.50 14.81
CA ALA A 95 -8.52 -4.32 13.96
C ALA A 95 -8.29 -3.01 14.73
N ALA A 96 -8.69 -2.95 16.00
CA ALA A 96 -8.40 -1.81 16.89
C ALA A 96 -6.90 -1.57 17.12
N GLU A 97 -6.12 -2.66 17.23
CA GLU A 97 -4.65 -2.60 17.39
C GLU A 97 -3.98 -2.23 16.07
N LEU A 98 -4.43 -2.80 14.94
CA LEU A 98 -3.99 -2.42 13.61
C LEU A 98 -4.19 -0.92 13.35
N LEU A 99 -5.36 -0.39 13.69
CA LEU A 99 -5.67 1.03 13.52
C LEU A 99 -4.74 1.93 14.35
N LYS A 100 -4.34 1.51 15.56
CA LYS A 100 -3.32 2.24 16.35
C LYS A 100 -1.97 2.27 15.63
N ARG A 101 -1.50 1.12 15.11
CA ARG A 101 -0.23 1.04 14.37
C ARG A 101 -0.27 1.89 13.10
N CYS A 102 -1.36 1.84 12.34
CA CYS A 102 -1.56 2.69 11.17
C CYS A 102 -1.44 4.17 11.52
N ARG A 103 -2.05 4.65 12.62
CA ARG A 103 -1.93 6.06 13.04
C ARG A 103 -0.50 6.44 13.42
N SER A 104 0.23 5.55 14.08
CA SER A 104 1.63 5.80 14.49
C SER A 104 2.61 5.82 13.32
N THR A 105 2.38 4.99 12.30
CA THR A 105 3.29 4.83 11.15
C THR A 105 2.95 5.74 9.97
N VAL A 106 1.66 6.05 9.72
CA VAL A 106 1.18 6.60 8.43
C VAL A 106 1.09 8.14 8.41
N PHE A 107 1.12 8.83 9.55
CA PHE A 107 0.88 10.30 9.60
C PHE A 107 2.10 11.20 9.78
N ARG A 108 3.31 10.65 9.87
CA ARG A 108 4.53 11.46 9.74
C ARG A 108 4.90 11.61 8.26
N SER A 109 4.13 12.41 7.53
CA SER A 109 4.71 13.12 6.39
C SER A 109 5.72 14.11 6.97
N PRO A 110 7.01 14.08 6.60
CA PRO A 110 7.90 15.18 6.95
C PRO A 110 7.34 16.42 6.25
N SER A 111 6.98 17.42 7.05
CA SER A 111 6.74 18.80 6.62
C SER A 111 8.05 19.45 6.22
#